data_AF-A0A550CTF6-F1
#
_entry.id   AF-A0A550CTF6-F1
#
_cell.length_a   1.000
_cell.length_b   1.000
_cell.length_c   1.000
_cell.angle_alpha   90.00
_cell.angle_beta   90.00
_cell.angle_gamma   90.00
#
_symmetry.space_group_name_H-M   'P 1'
#
loop_
_entity.id
_entity.type
_entity.pdbx_description
1 polymer ?
#
loop_
_entity_poly.entity_id
_entity_poly.type
_entity_poly.pdbx_seq_one_letter_code
_entity_poly.pdbx_strand_id
1 'polypeptide(L)'
;MLPDALPRPTPFGQTLGDVRLLLLGGRGSGKTTLANLLVEDNEEVVEQGTWENIDGGRVRRASTYWIEHRDAHGLEKFEPAHNIEITELAGYDYHDDVNGIVATILSIVHAPFISVAQALAPETAPSPVVANLVASSSSPLYTCLVFLSPSTPSSYEQTMVDRLGLHIPIIVLPRSARSRYPATSRLSSLHPSSALALRATLFRSPEAVTSLRGEAADRFLRWREVESVASAISTSQRQLEAHNDRTWNKAQWEAEWEATLSQDVSRRLRERRGTVTAAPPKSPCGVQGALDPLHLPSLFMFSLSLVGPLHRRVAGWMASIPAGLAMLGGFCMGLGIGLLART
;
A
#
# COMPACT_ATOMS: atom_id res chain seq x y z
N MET A 1 47.05 -7.39 32.92
CA MET A 1 45.82 -6.60 33.07
C MET A 1 44.65 -7.56 32.88
N LEU A 2 43.75 -7.65 33.86
CA LEU A 2 42.54 -8.45 33.72
C LEU A 2 41.55 -7.68 32.80
N PRO A 3 40.73 -8.37 32.00
CA PRO A 3 39.70 -7.71 31.20
C PRO A 3 38.70 -6.99 32.10
N ASP A 4 38.18 -5.87 31.61
CA ASP A 4 37.13 -5.12 32.33
C ASP A 4 35.89 -5.99 32.52
N ALA A 5 35.23 -5.82 33.66
CA ALA A 5 34.01 -6.55 33.96
C ALA A 5 32.90 -6.20 32.95
N LEU A 6 32.17 -7.22 32.49
CA LEU A 6 31.06 -7.00 31.57
C LEU A 6 29.99 -6.11 32.21
N PRO A 7 29.46 -5.12 31.47
CA PRO A 7 28.36 -4.27 31.96
C PRO A 7 27.12 -5.13 32.20
N ARG A 8 26.41 -4.83 33.30
CA ARG A 8 25.21 -5.57 33.70
C ARG A 8 23.98 -5.04 32.96
N PRO A 9 23.18 -5.91 32.33
CA PRO A 9 21.92 -5.50 31.72
C PRO A 9 20.96 -4.92 32.76
N THR A 10 20.26 -3.85 32.40
CA THR A 10 19.18 -3.28 33.21
C THR A 10 17.89 -4.09 33.06
N PRO A 11 16.90 -3.96 33.97
CA PRO A 11 15.60 -4.61 33.82
C PRO A 11 14.85 -4.19 32.54
N PHE A 12 14.96 -2.92 32.15
CA PHE A 12 14.38 -2.44 30.90
C PHE A 12 15.11 -3.02 29.69
N GLY A 13 16.44 -3.04 29.69
CA GLY A 13 17.25 -3.64 28.64
C GLY A 13 16.94 -5.12 28.42
N GLN A 14 16.70 -5.89 29.47
CA GLN A 14 16.33 -7.31 29.39
C GLN A 14 14.92 -7.55 28.81
N THR A 15 13.99 -6.62 29.02
CA THR A 15 12.58 -6.77 28.62
C THR A 15 12.24 -6.07 27.31
N LEU A 16 13.19 -5.33 26.74
CA LEU A 16 12.98 -4.50 25.56
C LEU A 16 12.57 -5.31 24.33
N GLY A 17 13.19 -6.48 24.11
CA GLY A 17 13.05 -7.27 22.88
C GLY A 17 13.77 -6.63 21.69
N ASP A 18 13.41 -7.05 20.49
CA ASP A 18 14.00 -6.62 19.22
C ASP A 18 13.44 -5.27 18.77
N VAL A 19 14.32 -4.31 18.52
CA VAL A 19 13.99 -2.97 18.03
C VAL A 19 14.78 -2.71 16.76
N ARG A 20 14.07 -2.58 15.64
CA ARG A 20 14.65 -2.36 14.31
C ARG A 20 14.19 -1.02 13.76
N LEU A 21 15.11 -0.08 13.58
CA LEU A 21 14.83 1.30 13.19
C LEU A 21 15.38 1.60 11.80
N LEU A 22 14.58 2.28 10.98
CA LEU A 22 15.06 2.92 9.75
C LEU A 22 15.20 4.42 9.98
N LEU A 23 16.35 5.01 9.66
CA LEU A 23 16.57 6.45 9.74
C LEU A 23 16.55 7.04 8.33
N LEU A 24 15.58 7.92 8.06
CA LEU A 24 15.43 8.63 6.79
C LEU A 24 15.53 10.13 7.02
N GLY A 25 16.15 10.85 6.10
CA GLY A 25 16.22 12.30 6.11
C GLY A 25 17.20 12.80 5.07
N GLY A 26 17.12 14.10 4.75
CA GLY A 26 17.98 14.73 3.75
C GLY A 26 19.48 14.56 4.02
N ARG A 27 20.31 14.86 3.02
CA ARG A 27 21.77 14.87 3.20
C ARG A 27 22.15 15.86 4.31
N GLY A 28 22.98 15.40 5.25
CA GLY A 28 23.35 16.21 6.43
C GLY A 28 22.28 16.39 7.50
N SER A 29 21.14 15.67 7.44
CA SER A 29 20.05 15.82 8.42
C SER A 29 20.34 15.35 9.86
N GLY A 30 21.56 14.88 10.14
CA GLY A 30 21.96 14.39 11.46
C GLY A 30 21.54 12.95 11.77
N LYS A 31 21.28 12.11 10.76
CA LYS A 31 20.94 10.67 10.95
C LYS A 31 21.96 9.94 11.82
N THR A 32 23.25 10.08 11.51
CA THR A 32 24.34 9.47 12.29
C THR A 32 24.38 10.00 13.72
N THR A 33 24.18 11.30 13.90
CA THR A 33 24.12 11.93 15.23
C THR A 33 22.97 11.36 16.06
N LEU A 34 21.80 11.14 15.44
CA LEU A 34 20.67 10.49 16.11
C LEU A 34 21.00 9.04 16.46
N ALA A 35 21.53 8.26 15.52
CA ALA A 35 21.90 6.86 15.76
C ALA A 35 22.88 6.71 16.93
N ASN A 36 23.89 7.59 16.97
CA ASN A 36 24.85 7.66 18.05
C ASN A 36 24.17 8.05 19.37
N LEU A 37 23.33 9.09 19.38
CA LEU A 37 22.60 9.51 20.59
C LEU A 37 21.73 8.38 21.18
N LEU A 38 21.15 7.52 20.34
CA LEU A 38 20.32 6.40 20.78
C LEU A 38 21.13 5.31 21.52
N VAL A 39 22.42 5.15 21.20
CA VAL A 39 23.24 3.99 21.63
C VAL A 39 24.41 4.40 22.53
N GLU A 40 25.09 5.50 22.22
CA GLU A 40 26.23 6.03 22.96
C GLU A 40 25.79 6.62 24.30
N ASP A 41 26.56 6.31 25.35
CA ASP A 41 26.28 6.65 26.73
C ASP A 41 24.86 6.25 27.19
N ASN A 42 24.31 5.19 26.59
CA ASN A 42 23.03 4.62 26.97
C ASN A 42 23.20 3.53 28.02
N GLU A 43 22.77 3.82 29.25
CA GLU A 43 22.80 2.88 30.39
C GLU A 43 22.05 1.57 30.10
N GLU A 44 21.09 1.60 29.16
CA GLU A 44 20.31 0.43 28.77
C GLU A 44 21.05 -0.46 27.75
N VAL A 45 22.16 0.01 27.19
CA VAL A 45 22.97 -0.69 26.18
C VAL A 45 24.23 -1.26 26.84
N VAL A 46 24.43 -2.57 26.71
CA VAL A 46 25.59 -3.29 27.26
C VAL A 46 26.72 -3.45 26.25
N GLU A 47 26.41 -3.42 24.96
CA GLU A 47 27.40 -3.57 23.88
C GLU A 47 26.97 -2.78 22.65
N GLN A 48 27.95 -2.18 21.97
CA GLN A 48 27.76 -1.38 20.77
C GLN A 48 28.57 -1.97 19.62
N GLY A 49 27.88 -2.39 18.57
CA GLY A 49 28.52 -2.85 17.34
C GLY A 49 29.06 -1.70 16.49
N THR A 50 29.86 -2.09 15.50
CA THR A 50 30.40 -1.20 14.47
C THR A 50 29.39 -0.96 13.35
N TRP A 51 29.62 0.08 12.54
CA TRP A 51 28.85 0.31 11.32
C TRP A 51 29.22 -0.70 10.23
N GLU A 52 28.21 -1.32 9.64
CA GLU A 52 28.32 -2.22 8.50
C GLU A 52 27.62 -1.60 7.28
N ASN A 53 28.24 -1.65 6.11
CA ASN A 53 27.62 -1.13 4.89
C ASN A 53 26.62 -2.15 4.33
N ILE A 54 25.48 -1.68 3.86
CA ILE A 54 24.44 -2.49 3.22
C ILE A 54 23.97 -1.79 1.94
N ASP A 55 23.23 -2.53 1.10
CA ASP A 55 22.60 -1.93 -0.07
C ASP A 55 21.62 -0.83 0.35
N GLY A 56 21.88 0.40 -0.08
CA GLY A 56 21.04 1.57 0.23
C GLY A 56 21.36 2.27 1.56
N GLY A 57 22.41 1.87 2.29
CA GLY A 57 22.77 2.54 3.53
C GLY A 57 23.85 1.85 4.36
N ARG A 58 23.72 1.95 5.68
CA ARG A 58 24.57 1.25 6.65
C ARG A 58 23.79 0.92 7.90
N VAL A 59 24.17 -0.14 8.59
CA VAL A 59 23.51 -0.65 9.79
C VAL A 59 24.47 -0.65 10.97
N ARG A 60 23.96 -0.31 12.15
CA ARG A 60 24.66 -0.46 13.43
C ARG A 60 23.80 -1.32 14.34
N ARG A 61 24.40 -2.36 14.91
CA ARG A 61 23.75 -3.22 15.90
C ARG A 61 24.22 -2.88 17.30
N ALA A 62 23.35 -3.04 18.28
CA ALA A 62 23.67 -2.88 19.68
C ALA A 62 22.87 -3.88 20.51
N SER A 63 23.33 -4.11 21.73
CA SER A 63 22.77 -5.12 22.62
C SER A 63 22.37 -4.48 23.93
N THR A 64 21.19 -4.83 24.44
CA THR A 64 20.74 -4.40 25.78
C THR A 64 20.87 -5.50 26.84
N TYR A 65 21.21 -6.72 26.42
CA TYR A 65 21.50 -7.84 27.29
C TYR A 65 22.52 -8.80 26.66
N TRP A 66 23.05 -9.70 27.48
CA TRP A 66 23.96 -10.78 27.08
C TRP A 66 23.19 -12.09 26.97
N ILE A 67 23.48 -12.88 25.94
CA ILE A 67 23.04 -14.26 25.79
C ILE A 67 24.08 -15.14 26.50
N GLU A 68 23.66 -15.88 27.52
CA GLU A 68 24.51 -16.83 28.22
C GLU A 68 24.47 -18.19 27.50
N HIS A 69 25.64 -18.64 27.06
CA HIS A 69 25.87 -19.97 26.54
C HIS A 69 26.69 -20.78 27.54
N ARG A 70 26.32 -22.04 27.73
CA ARG A 70 27.16 -23.02 28.42
C ARG A 70 27.76 -23.95 27.39
N ASP A 71 29.08 -23.97 27.29
CA ASP A 71 29.76 -24.89 26.40
C ASP A 71 29.75 -26.33 26.95
N ALA A 72 30.19 -27.30 26.14
CA ALA A 72 30.26 -28.70 26.52
C ALA A 72 31.23 -28.97 27.69
N HIS A 73 32.07 -27.99 28.04
CA HIS A 73 33.02 -28.05 29.16
C HIS A 73 32.49 -27.35 30.41
N GLY A 74 31.27 -26.81 30.38
CA GLY A 74 30.64 -26.10 31.50
C GLY A 74 31.16 -24.68 31.69
N LEU A 75 31.89 -24.12 30.73
CA LEU A 75 32.32 -22.72 30.76
C LEU A 75 31.19 -21.83 30.25
N GLU A 76 30.96 -20.73 30.96
CA GLU A 76 30.00 -19.70 30.58
C GLU A 76 30.64 -18.79 29.52
N LYS A 77 29.97 -18.67 28.37
CA LYS A 77 30.30 -17.75 27.29
C LYS A 77 29.15 -16.76 27.14
N PHE A 78 29.47 -15.46 27.20
CA PHE A 78 28.50 -14.40 27.00
C PHE A 78 28.62 -13.84 25.58
N GLU A 79 27.51 -13.81 24.86
CA GLU A 79 27.44 -13.21 23.52
C GLU A 79 26.48 -12.01 23.53
N PRO A 80 26.79 -10.93 22.80
CA PRO A 80 25.88 -9.81 22.65
C PRO A 80 24.59 -10.25 21.93
N ALA A 81 23.43 -9.81 22.42
CA ALA A 81 22.14 -10.20 21.85
C ALA A 81 21.82 -9.57 20.49
N HIS A 82 22.43 -8.43 20.17
CA HIS A 82 22.17 -7.67 18.94
C HIS A 82 20.69 -7.35 18.67
N ASN A 83 19.91 -7.17 19.73
CA ASN A 83 18.47 -6.94 19.67
C ASN A 83 18.10 -5.51 19.21
N ILE A 84 19.07 -4.60 19.10
CA ILE A 84 18.86 -3.26 18.55
C ILE A 84 19.53 -3.17 17.19
N GLU A 85 18.76 -2.84 16.15
CA GLU A 85 19.26 -2.60 14.81
C GLU A 85 18.87 -1.20 14.35
N ILE A 86 19.85 -0.37 14.01
CA ILE A 86 19.64 0.98 13.48
C ILE A 86 20.21 1.05 12.08
N THR A 87 19.33 1.17 11.09
CA THR A 87 19.71 1.30 9.68
C THR A 87 19.63 2.76 9.26
N GLU A 88 20.78 3.35 8.93
CA GLU A 88 20.87 4.67 8.31
C GLU A 88 20.74 4.52 6.80
N LEU A 89 19.63 5.02 6.25
CA LEU A 89 19.38 5.02 4.80
C LEU A 89 20.14 6.17 4.12
N ALA A 90 20.42 6.01 2.83
CA ALA A 90 21.00 7.06 2.01
C ALA A 90 20.19 8.37 2.11
N GLY A 91 20.90 9.50 2.26
CA GLY A 91 20.25 10.81 2.33
C GLY A 91 19.74 11.26 0.96
N TYR A 92 18.50 11.73 0.92
CA TYR A 92 17.88 12.30 -0.28
C TYR A 92 18.20 13.78 -0.45
N ASP A 93 18.12 14.26 -1.69
CA ASP A 93 18.06 15.65 -2.08
C ASP A 93 16.69 15.97 -2.72
N TYR A 94 16.32 17.25 -2.79
CA TYR A 94 15.03 17.68 -3.36
C TYR A 94 14.91 17.46 -4.88
N HIS A 95 16.02 17.12 -5.55
CA HIS A 95 16.06 16.84 -6.98
C HIS A 95 15.98 15.35 -7.30
N ASP A 96 16.05 14.48 -6.28
CA ASP A 96 15.94 13.05 -6.47
C ASP A 96 14.50 12.68 -6.85
N ASP A 97 14.33 11.53 -7.52
CA ASP A 97 13.00 11.01 -7.78
C ASP A 97 12.39 10.41 -6.51
N VAL A 98 11.34 11.06 -5.99
CA VAL A 98 10.55 10.58 -4.84
C VAL A 98 10.15 9.12 -5.03
N ASN A 99 9.73 8.75 -6.24
CA ASN A 99 9.20 7.41 -6.50
C ASN A 99 10.31 6.36 -6.38
N GLY A 100 11.48 6.62 -6.95
CA GLY A 100 12.68 5.80 -6.80
C GLY A 100 13.12 5.63 -5.35
N ILE A 101 13.13 6.72 -4.55
CA ILE A 101 13.46 6.65 -3.12
C ILE A 101 12.43 5.80 -2.37
N VAL A 102 11.14 6.07 -2.56
CA VAL A 102 10.07 5.30 -1.91
C VAL A 102 10.16 3.83 -2.30
N ALA A 103 10.38 3.51 -3.57
CA ALA A 103 10.52 2.12 -4.03
C ALA A 103 11.72 1.41 -3.38
N THR A 104 12.86 2.10 -3.26
CA THR A 104 14.06 1.57 -2.61
C THR A 104 13.77 1.27 -1.14
N ILE A 105 13.14 2.19 -0.41
CA ILE A 105 12.81 1.98 1.01
C ILE A 105 11.77 0.87 1.17
N LEU A 106 10.76 0.81 0.29
CA LEU A 106 9.78 -0.26 0.31
C LEU A 106 10.41 -1.63 0.05
N SER A 107 11.43 -1.75 -0.80
CA SER A 107 12.13 -3.03 -0.96
C SER A 107 12.80 -3.50 0.34
N ILE A 108 13.33 -2.58 1.15
CA ILE A 108 13.90 -2.88 2.46
C ILE A 108 12.79 -3.28 3.45
N VAL A 109 11.70 -2.50 3.52
CA VAL A 109 10.57 -2.76 4.42
C VAL A 109 9.84 -4.06 4.07
N HIS A 110 9.69 -4.38 2.78
CA HIS A 110 8.96 -5.56 2.31
C HIS A 110 9.79 -6.84 2.37
N ALA A 111 11.13 -6.78 2.43
CA ALA A 111 11.96 -7.97 2.59
C ALA A 111 11.54 -8.83 3.81
N PRO A 112 11.42 -8.30 5.04
CA PRO A 112 10.90 -9.08 6.17
C PRO A 112 9.40 -9.40 6.03
N PHE A 113 8.61 -8.59 5.30
CA PHE A 113 7.20 -8.90 5.06
C PHE A 113 7.06 -10.18 4.25
N ILE A 114 7.86 -10.34 3.20
CA ILE A 114 7.88 -11.53 2.35
C ILE A 114 8.30 -12.75 3.20
N SER A 115 9.36 -12.64 4.00
CA SER A 115 9.82 -13.73 4.86
C SER A 115 8.76 -14.18 5.88
N VAL A 116 8.08 -13.22 6.53
CA VAL A 116 7.01 -13.53 7.48
C VAL A 116 5.78 -14.10 6.77
N ALA A 117 5.42 -13.56 5.60
CA ALA A 117 4.30 -14.06 4.82
C ALA A 117 4.53 -15.50 4.34
N GLN A 118 5.75 -15.88 3.99
CA GLN A 118 6.12 -17.26 3.62
C GLN A 118 6.03 -18.22 4.81
N ALA A 119 6.28 -17.74 6.03
CA ALA A 119 6.14 -18.54 7.25
C ALA A 119 4.67 -18.73 7.69
N LEU A 120 3.75 -17.90 7.20
CA LEU A 120 2.32 -17.96 7.50
C LEU A 120 1.59 -18.72 6.40
N ALA A 121 0.58 -19.54 6.76
CA ALA A 121 -0.21 -20.24 5.75
C ALA A 121 -0.97 -19.23 4.88
N PRO A 122 -1.04 -19.41 3.54
CA PRO A 122 -1.69 -18.45 2.62
C PRO A 122 -3.16 -18.17 2.94
N GLU A 123 -3.87 -19.18 3.45
CA GLU A 123 -5.29 -19.15 3.83
C GLU A 123 -5.55 -18.40 5.15
N THR A 124 -4.49 -18.02 5.88
CA THR A 124 -4.64 -17.41 7.20
C THR A 124 -5.31 -16.06 7.06
N ALA A 125 -6.51 -15.89 7.62
CA ALA A 125 -7.14 -14.57 7.74
C ALA A 125 -6.42 -13.73 8.82
N PRO A 126 -6.42 -12.39 8.69
CA PRO A 126 -5.97 -11.55 9.79
C PRO A 126 -6.85 -11.79 11.01
N SER A 127 -6.21 -12.06 12.13
CA SER A 127 -6.88 -12.29 13.41
C SER A 127 -6.05 -11.68 14.54
N PRO A 128 -6.66 -11.38 15.70
CA PRO A 128 -5.93 -10.85 16.85
C PRO A 128 -4.76 -11.73 17.28
N VAL A 129 -4.90 -13.06 17.15
CA VAL A 129 -3.82 -14.02 17.48
C VAL A 129 -2.63 -13.83 16.53
N VAL A 130 -2.88 -13.77 15.22
CA VAL A 130 -1.82 -13.56 14.23
C VAL A 130 -1.19 -12.18 14.39
N ALA A 131 -1.99 -11.15 14.65
CA ALA A 131 -1.48 -9.80 14.93
C ALA A 131 -0.54 -9.79 16.14
N ASN A 132 -0.92 -10.44 17.24
CA ASN A 132 -0.08 -10.54 18.43
C ASN A 132 1.21 -11.36 18.19
N LEU A 133 1.14 -12.44 17.40
CA LEU A 133 2.33 -13.21 17.02
C LEU A 133 3.32 -12.38 16.20
N VAL A 134 2.81 -11.64 15.23
CA VAL A 134 3.63 -10.77 14.36
C VAL A 134 4.12 -9.52 15.12
N ALA A 135 3.39 -9.05 16.12
CA ALA A 135 3.78 -7.94 17.00
C ALA A 135 4.68 -8.38 18.18
N SER A 136 5.11 -9.64 18.23
CA SER A 136 5.92 -10.17 19.32
C SER A 136 7.28 -9.46 19.46
N SER A 137 7.91 -9.61 20.62
CA SER A 137 9.19 -8.99 20.93
C SER A 137 10.35 -9.49 20.07
N SER A 138 10.22 -10.61 19.37
CA SER A 138 11.22 -11.16 18.44
C SER A 138 10.78 -11.05 16.98
N SER A 139 9.85 -10.12 16.69
CA SER A 139 9.37 -9.91 15.33
C SER A 139 10.50 -9.44 14.41
N PRO A 140 10.64 -10.02 13.20
CA PRO A 140 11.64 -9.57 12.24
C PRO A 140 11.25 -8.27 11.54
N LEU A 141 10.04 -7.75 11.76
CA LEU A 141 9.55 -6.52 11.14
C LEU A 141 10.30 -5.29 11.67
N TYR A 142 10.47 -4.28 10.81
CA TYR A 142 10.96 -2.98 11.25
C TYR A 142 9.95 -2.34 12.22
N THR A 143 10.44 -1.96 13.40
CA THR A 143 9.64 -1.38 14.49
C THR A 143 9.12 0.00 14.11
N CYS A 144 9.96 0.86 13.52
CA CYS A 144 9.52 2.13 12.95
C CYS A 144 10.58 2.74 12.02
N LEU A 145 10.15 3.73 11.25
CA LEU A 145 10.98 4.66 10.49
C LEU A 145 10.98 6.01 11.20
N VAL A 146 12.18 6.51 11.52
CA VAL A 146 12.38 7.85 12.05
C VAL A 146 12.72 8.79 10.89
N PHE A 147 11.83 9.73 10.63
CA PHE A 147 11.92 10.71 9.57
C PHE A 147 12.48 12.04 10.12
N LEU A 148 13.69 12.40 9.72
CA LEU A 148 14.37 13.62 10.12
C LEU A 148 14.03 14.78 9.18
N SER A 149 13.18 15.69 9.65
CA SER A 149 12.75 16.91 8.97
C SER A 149 13.04 18.13 9.85
N PRO A 150 14.19 18.80 9.67
CA PRO A 150 14.59 19.94 10.53
C PRO A 150 13.64 21.14 10.40
N SER A 151 12.91 21.24 9.30
CA SER A 151 11.93 22.28 9.00
C SER A 151 10.52 21.71 8.84
N THR A 152 9.57 22.59 8.52
CA THR A 152 8.23 22.16 8.10
C THR A 152 8.36 21.26 6.87
N PRO A 153 7.70 20.08 6.84
CA PRO A 153 7.87 19.11 5.77
C PRO A 153 7.37 19.69 4.45
N SER A 154 8.22 19.62 3.43
CA SER A 154 7.90 19.97 2.05
C SER A 154 6.84 19.02 1.46
N SER A 155 6.19 19.41 0.35
CA SER A 155 5.26 18.52 -0.37
C SER A 155 5.94 17.21 -0.83
N TYR A 156 7.23 17.31 -1.15
CA TYR A 156 8.11 16.20 -1.47
C TYR A 156 8.19 15.19 -0.30
N GLU A 157 8.46 15.69 0.91
CA GLU A 157 8.57 14.88 2.13
C GLU A 157 7.21 14.35 2.59
N GLN A 158 6.14 15.13 2.46
CA GLN A 158 4.78 14.68 2.73
C GLN A 158 4.40 13.50 1.83
N THR A 159 4.78 13.54 0.54
CA THR A 159 4.54 12.42 -0.39
C THR A 159 5.29 11.16 0.05
N MET A 160 6.53 11.29 0.54
CA MET A 160 7.28 10.15 1.09
C MET A 160 6.59 9.59 2.34
N VAL A 161 6.22 10.46 3.29
CA VAL A 161 5.55 10.07 4.53
C VAL A 161 4.21 9.38 4.26
N ASP A 162 3.41 9.92 3.33
CA ASP A 162 2.11 9.35 2.98
C ASP A 162 2.22 7.96 2.36
N ARG A 163 3.20 7.74 1.48
CA ARG A 163 3.40 6.44 0.82
C ARG A 163 4.04 5.42 1.74
N LEU A 164 5.08 5.81 2.49
CA LEU A 164 5.80 4.91 3.40
C LEU A 164 4.95 4.57 4.64
N GLY A 165 4.12 5.53 5.12
CA GLY A 165 3.29 5.37 6.31
C GLY A 165 2.21 4.29 6.17
N LEU A 166 1.95 3.81 4.96
CA LEU A 166 1.10 2.64 4.72
C LEU A 166 1.78 1.31 5.09
N HIS A 167 3.11 1.28 5.13
CA HIS A 167 3.91 0.06 5.28
C HIS A 167 4.76 0.02 6.55
N ILE A 168 5.13 1.17 7.12
CA ILE A 168 5.92 1.23 8.36
C ILE A 168 5.43 2.35 9.30
N PRO A 169 5.47 2.18 10.65
CA PRO A 169 5.24 3.29 11.58
C PRO A 169 6.24 4.41 11.37
N ILE A 170 5.78 5.65 11.17
CA ILE A 170 6.65 6.81 10.95
C ILE A 170 6.62 7.74 12.15
N ILE A 171 7.80 8.03 12.70
CA ILE A 171 8.03 9.04 13.73
C ILE A 171 8.79 10.20 13.09
N VAL A 172 8.25 11.41 13.14
CA VAL A 172 8.89 12.61 12.57
C VAL A 172 9.63 13.40 13.66
N LEU A 173 10.91 13.73 13.41
CA LEU A 173 11.75 14.51 14.33
C LEU A 173 12.49 15.66 13.63
N PRO A 174 12.72 16.80 14.30
CA PRO A 174 12.04 17.24 15.52
C PRO A 174 10.55 17.48 15.27
N ARG A 175 9.72 17.30 16.31
CA ARG A 175 8.29 17.56 16.18
C ARG A 175 8.05 19.07 16.13
N SER A 176 7.84 19.59 14.93
CA SER A 176 7.41 20.98 14.75
C SER A 176 5.91 21.11 15.07
N ALA A 177 5.54 21.95 16.05
CA ALA A 177 4.13 22.23 16.38
C ALA A 177 3.33 22.83 15.20
N ARG A 178 4.03 23.35 14.19
CA ARG A 178 3.46 23.87 12.93
C ARG A 178 3.37 22.84 11.81
N SER A 179 3.97 21.67 11.98
CA SER A 179 3.92 20.58 11.01
C SER A 179 2.57 19.89 11.08
N ARG A 180 1.59 20.43 10.37
CA ARG A 180 0.32 19.74 10.12
C ARG A 180 0.53 18.84 8.92
N TYR A 181 0.82 17.56 9.19
CA TYR A 181 0.57 16.55 8.19
C TYR A 181 -0.94 16.49 7.91
N PRO A 182 -1.36 16.21 6.67
CA PRO A 182 -2.74 15.87 6.38
C PRO A 182 -3.28 14.85 7.40
N ALA A 183 -4.55 14.96 7.79
CA ALA A 183 -5.18 13.98 8.68
C ALA A 183 -5.15 12.54 8.12
N THR A 184 -4.85 12.41 6.81
CA THR A 184 -4.68 11.14 6.11
C THR A 184 -3.30 10.51 6.30
N SER A 185 -2.29 11.26 6.74
CA SER A 185 -0.93 10.75 6.93
C SER A 185 -0.91 9.77 8.10
N ARG A 186 -0.61 8.49 7.81
CA ARG A 186 -0.58 7.40 8.80
C ARG A 186 0.73 7.40 9.60
N LEU A 187 0.96 8.49 10.32
CA LEU A 187 2.06 8.59 11.29
C LEU A 187 1.85 7.60 12.45
N SER A 188 2.92 7.35 13.19
CA SER A 188 2.82 6.59 14.44
C SER A 188 2.04 7.37 15.51
N SER A 189 1.38 6.63 16.40
CA SER A 189 0.79 7.17 17.62
C SER A 189 1.84 7.72 18.60
N LEU A 190 3.11 7.33 18.46
CA LEU A 190 4.21 7.88 19.23
C LEU A 190 4.73 9.18 18.63
N HIS A 191 4.87 10.18 19.49
CA HIS A 191 5.26 11.52 19.07
C HIS A 191 6.27 12.17 20.02
N PRO A 192 7.50 11.64 20.10
CA PRO A 192 8.56 12.25 20.90
C PRO A 192 8.85 13.69 20.45
N SER A 193 9.08 14.57 21.42
CA SER A 193 9.38 15.99 21.17
C SER A 193 10.82 16.23 20.71
N SER A 194 11.74 15.31 21.02
CA SER A 194 13.18 15.41 20.74
C SER A 194 13.81 14.03 20.57
N ALA A 195 15.08 14.00 20.11
CA ALA A 195 15.87 12.78 20.03
C ALA A 195 16.08 12.10 21.39
N LEU A 196 16.30 12.88 22.47
CA LEU A 196 16.40 12.36 23.82
C LEU A 196 15.07 11.78 24.33
N ALA A 197 13.96 12.44 24.00
CA ALA A 197 12.63 11.91 24.31
C ALA A 197 12.40 10.58 23.55
N LEU A 198 12.79 10.50 22.27
CA LEU A 198 12.73 9.25 21.51
C LEU A 198 13.56 8.15 22.19
N ARG A 199 14.81 8.44 22.60
CA ARG A 199 15.64 7.48 23.33
C ARG A 199 14.96 6.99 24.61
N ALA A 200 14.47 7.90 25.44
CA ALA A 200 13.79 7.53 26.69
C ALA A 200 12.53 6.69 26.40
N THR A 201 11.73 7.07 25.40
CA THR A 201 10.53 6.31 25.01
C THR A 201 10.87 4.92 24.49
N LEU A 202 11.88 4.79 23.63
CA LEU A 202 12.26 3.49 23.06
C LEU A 202 12.84 2.54 24.11
N PHE A 203 13.72 3.03 25.00
CA PHE A 203 14.44 2.14 25.91
C PHE A 203 13.82 2.01 27.30
N ARG A 204 12.95 2.94 27.73
CA ARG A 204 12.37 2.95 29.09
C ARG A 204 10.83 2.90 29.13
N SER A 205 10.16 2.78 27.97
CA SER A 205 8.71 2.54 27.93
C SER A 205 8.40 1.29 27.10
N PRO A 206 8.29 0.11 27.74
CA PRO A 206 7.96 -1.13 27.03
C PRO A 206 6.58 -1.06 26.38
N GLU A 207 5.64 -0.29 26.93
CA GLU A 207 4.31 -0.10 26.33
C GLU A 207 4.41 0.65 25.00
N ALA A 208 5.29 1.65 24.90
CA ALA A 208 5.49 2.41 23.67
C ALA A 208 6.07 1.54 22.55
N VAL A 209 7.08 0.71 22.85
CA VAL A 209 7.66 -0.23 21.88
C VAL A 209 6.65 -1.29 21.47
N THR A 210 5.87 -1.81 22.43
CA THR A 210 4.79 -2.77 22.14
C THR A 210 3.73 -2.15 21.21
N SER A 211 3.37 -0.88 21.43
CA SER A 211 2.46 -0.15 20.55
C SER A 211 3.03 0.01 19.13
N LEU A 212 4.32 0.33 19.00
CA LEU A 212 4.98 0.41 17.68
C LEU A 212 4.98 -0.94 16.95
N ARG A 213 5.25 -2.03 17.67
CA ARG A 213 5.20 -3.38 17.09
C ARG A 213 3.80 -3.74 16.64
N GLY A 214 2.77 -3.43 17.43
CA GLY A 214 1.37 -3.60 17.03
C GLY A 214 1.04 -2.82 15.76
N GLU A 215 1.45 -1.55 15.70
CA GLU A 215 1.30 -0.73 14.51
C GLU A 215 2.06 -1.25 13.27
N ALA A 216 3.25 -1.83 13.45
CA ALA A 216 4.02 -2.44 12.37
C ALA A 216 3.35 -3.73 11.87
N ALA A 217 2.86 -4.57 12.80
CA ALA A 217 2.11 -5.77 12.48
C ALA A 217 0.82 -5.47 11.72
N ASP A 218 0.09 -4.42 12.11
CA ASP A 218 -1.12 -3.98 11.39
C ASP A 218 -0.82 -3.58 9.94
N ARG A 219 0.28 -2.85 9.71
CA ARG A 219 0.70 -2.45 8.37
C ARG A 219 1.13 -3.65 7.52
N PHE A 220 1.82 -4.62 8.12
CA PHE A 220 2.14 -5.89 7.48
C PHE A 220 0.88 -6.67 7.09
N LEU A 221 -0.08 -6.83 8.00
CA LEU A 221 -1.30 -7.59 7.73
C LEU A 221 -2.12 -6.95 6.61
N ARG A 222 -2.24 -5.61 6.61
CA ARG A 222 -2.88 -4.87 5.52
C ARG A 222 -2.16 -5.05 4.19
N TRP A 223 -0.82 -5.00 4.19
CA TRP A 223 -0.05 -5.28 2.98
C TRP A 223 -0.32 -6.70 2.47
N ARG A 224 -0.36 -7.69 3.36
CA ARG A 224 -0.63 -9.09 3.00
C ARG A 224 -2.03 -9.28 2.39
N GLU A 225 -3.04 -8.61 2.93
CA GLU A 225 -4.40 -8.61 2.36
C GLU A 225 -4.42 -8.00 0.95
N VAL A 226 -3.69 -6.91 0.73
CA VAL A 226 -3.61 -6.28 -0.59
C VAL A 226 -2.89 -7.19 -1.59
N GLU A 227 -1.79 -7.82 -1.20
CA GLU A 227 -1.06 -8.77 -2.05
C GLU A 227 -1.90 -10.01 -2.37
N SER A 228 -2.66 -10.54 -1.41
CA SER A 228 -3.52 -11.70 -1.66
C SER A 228 -4.63 -11.36 -2.67
N VAL A 229 -5.28 -10.21 -2.54
CA VAL A 229 -6.28 -9.73 -3.51
C VAL A 229 -5.66 -9.46 -4.88
N ALA A 230 -4.49 -8.79 -4.92
CA ALA A 230 -3.78 -8.53 -6.18
C ALA A 230 -3.41 -9.83 -6.90
N SER A 231 -2.94 -10.84 -6.15
CA SER A 231 -2.65 -12.17 -6.71
C SER A 231 -3.91 -12.85 -7.25
N ALA A 232 -5.04 -12.78 -6.56
CA ALA A 232 -6.32 -13.35 -6.99
C ALA A 232 -6.87 -12.68 -8.27
N ILE A 233 -6.71 -11.35 -8.39
CA ILE A 233 -7.09 -10.62 -9.60
C ILE A 233 -6.18 -11.04 -10.76
N SER A 234 -4.87 -11.13 -10.54
CA SER A 234 -3.90 -11.50 -11.58
C SER A 234 -4.14 -12.91 -12.12
N THR A 235 -4.50 -13.86 -11.26
CA THR A 235 -4.81 -15.24 -11.66
C THR A 235 -6.14 -15.33 -12.41
N SER A 236 -7.17 -14.61 -11.94
CA SER A 236 -8.46 -14.50 -12.63
C SER A 236 -8.33 -13.89 -14.02
N GLN A 237 -7.51 -12.84 -14.17
CA GLN A 237 -7.27 -12.21 -15.48
C GLN A 237 -6.60 -13.19 -16.44
N ARG A 238 -5.57 -13.92 -16.01
CA ARG A 238 -4.91 -14.94 -16.84
C ARG A 238 -5.85 -16.08 -17.22
N GLN A 239 -6.76 -16.48 -16.33
CA GLN A 239 -7.77 -17.50 -16.64
C GLN A 239 -8.78 -17.00 -17.69
N LEU A 240 -9.20 -15.74 -17.61
CA LEU A 240 -10.07 -15.12 -18.62
C LEU A 240 -9.38 -15.02 -19.98
N GLU A 241 -8.11 -14.61 -20.01
CA GLU A 241 -7.31 -14.56 -21.24
C GLU A 241 -7.13 -15.97 -21.85
N ALA A 242 -6.80 -16.97 -21.03
CA ALA A 242 -6.70 -18.36 -21.48
C ALA A 242 -8.04 -18.97 -21.92
N HIS A 243 -9.16 -18.50 -21.35
CA HIS A 243 -10.49 -18.90 -21.81
C HIS A 243 -10.82 -18.25 -23.16
N ASN A 244 -10.54 -16.96 -23.34
CA ASN A 244 -10.77 -16.25 -24.60
C ASN A 244 -9.95 -16.84 -25.76
N ASP A 245 -8.71 -17.26 -25.51
CA ASP A 245 -7.86 -17.93 -26.50
C ASP A 245 -8.39 -19.33 -26.89
N ARG A 246 -9.25 -19.94 -26.06
CA ARG A 246 -9.82 -21.28 -26.32
C ARG A 246 -11.23 -21.24 -26.93
N THR A 247 -11.94 -20.12 -26.91
CA THR A 247 -13.34 -20.06 -27.36
C THR A 247 -13.66 -19.06 -28.46
N TRP A 248 -12.75 -18.16 -28.84
CA TRP A 248 -12.98 -17.30 -30.01
C TRP A 248 -12.53 -17.96 -31.32
N ASN A 249 -13.33 -18.90 -31.83
CA ASN A 249 -13.16 -19.40 -33.21
C ASN A 249 -13.94 -18.50 -34.17
N LYS A 250 -13.26 -17.50 -34.72
CA LYS A 250 -13.83 -16.54 -35.67
C LYS A 250 -14.62 -17.22 -36.80
N ALA A 251 -14.14 -18.36 -37.30
CA ALA A 251 -14.81 -19.10 -38.37
C ALA A 251 -16.13 -19.74 -37.93
N GLN A 252 -16.21 -20.25 -36.69
CA GLN A 252 -17.48 -20.73 -36.13
C GLN A 252 -18.46 -19.57 -35.92
N TRP A 253 -17.98 -18.45 -35.38
CA TRP A 253 -18.80 -17.27 -35.19
C TRP A 253 -19.33 -16.72 -36.52
N GLU A 254 -18.48 -16.59 -37.55
CA GLU A 254 -18.89 -16.15 -38.89
C GLU A 254 -19.89 -17.12 -39.53
N ALA A 255 -19.71 -18.44 -39.38
CA ALA A 255 -20.63 -19.44 -39.91
C ALA A 255 -22.02 -19.37 -39.24
N GLU A 256 -22.07 -19.21 -37.91
CA GLU A 256 -23.33 -19.04 -37.18
C GLU A 256 -24.02 -17.73 -37.54
N TRP A 257 -23.25 -16.66 -37.73
CA TRP A 257 -23.75 -15.34 -38.10
C TRP A 257 -24.25 -15.29 -39.55
N GLU A 258 -23.54 -15.89 -40.51
CA GLU A 258 -24.00 -16.01 -41.90
C GLU A 258 -25.27 -16.86 -42.02
N ALA A 259 -25.38 -17.94 -41.24
CA ALA A 259 -26.56 -18.79 -41.22
C ALA A 259 -27.80 -18.05 -40.70
N THR A 260 -27.66 -17.27 -39.62
CA THR A 260 -28.77 -16.48 -39.05
C THR A 260 -29.13 -15.28 -39.93
N LEU A 261 -28.14 -14.56 -40.48
CA LEU A 261 -28.36 -13.44 -41.39
C LEU A 261 -29.09 -13.88 -42.67
N SER A 262 -28.68 -15.03 -43.24
CA SER A 262 -29.31 -15.59 -44.44
C SER A 262 -30.77 -15.99 -44.19
N GLN A 263 -31.07 -16.53 -43.01
CA GLN A 263 -32.44 -16.87 -42.61
C GLN A 263 -33.31 -15.63 -42.43
N ASP A 264 -32.80 -14.58 -41.79
CA ASP A 264 -33.55 -13.34 -41.57
C ASP A 264 -33.81 -12.57 -42.87
N VAL A 265 -32.83 -12.51 -43.78
CA VAL A 265 -33.02 -11.92 -45.12
C VAL A 265 -34.04 -12.71 -45.93
N SER A 266 -33.97 -14.05 -45.90
CA SER A 266 -34.93 -14.93 -46.60
C SER A 266 -36.35 -14.78 -46.05
N ARG A 267 -36.48 -14.66 -44.72
CA ARG A 267 -37.75 -14.43 -44.04
C ARG A 267 -38.36 -13.08 -44.43
N ARG A 268 -37.58 -12.01 -44.37
CA ARG A 268 -38.04 -10.67 -44.77
C ARG A 268 -38.36 -10.56 -46.26
N LEU A 269 -37.62 -11.24 -47.13
CA LEU A 269 -37.94 -11.31 -48.56
C LEU A 269 -39.24 -12.07 -48.82
N ARG A 270 -39.53 -13.14 -48.09
CA ARG A 270 -40.83 -13.85 -48.17
C ARG A 270 -41.98 -13.01 -47.64
N GLU A 271 -41.79 -12.33 -46.51
CA GLU A 271 -42.77 -11.41 -45.93
C GLU A 271 -43.05 -10.23 -46.88
N ARG A 272 -42.03 -9.76 -47.62
CA ARG A 272 -42.19 -8.68 -48.62
C ARG A 272 -42.75 -9.15 -49.97
N ARG A 273 -42.65 -10.44 -50.30
CA ARG A 273 -43.16 -11.03 -51.56
C ARG A 273 -44.54 -11.68 -51.39
N GLY A 274 -45.04 -11.80 -50.16
CA GLY A 274 -46.27 -12.50 -49.80
C GLY A 274 -47.57 -11.68 -49.83
N THR A 275 -47.61 -10.48 -50.42
CA THR A 275 -48.84 -9.66 -50.45
C THR A 275 -49.00 -8.83 -51.73
N VAL A 276 -49.12 -9.46 -52.91
CA VAL A 276 -49.80 -8.82 -54.06
C VAL A 276 -50.53 -9.86 -54.95
N THR A 277 -51.79 -10.12 -54.62
CA THR A 277 -52.96 -10.39 -55.51
C THR A 277 -54.19 -10.40 -54.58
N ALA A 278 -55.27 -9.63 -54.69
CA ALA A 278 -55.71 -8.55 -55.56
C ALA A 278 -56.96 -7.91 -54.89
N ALA A 279 -57.13 -6.57 -54.94
CA ALA A 279 -58.39 -5.83 -55.17
C ALA A 279 -58.22 -4.30 -54.88
N PRO A 280 -58.89 -3.38 -55.61
CA PRO A 280 -58.47 -1.96 -55.75
C PRO A 280 -59.56 -0.97 -55.21
N PRO A 281 -59.57 0.34 -55.55
CA PRO A 281 -58.88 1.41 -54.82
C PRO A 281 -59.79 2.60 -54.43
N LYS A 282 -59.42 3.41 -53.43
CA LYS A 282 -59.82 4.83 -53.32
C LYS A 282 -58.69 5.69 -52.75
N SER A 283 -58.03 6.41 -53.66
CA SER A 283 -57.52 7.80 -53.72
C SER A 283 -57.32 8.65 -52.43
N PRO A 284 -56.66 9.83 -52.49
CA PRO A 284 -55.20 10.01 -52.46
C PRO A 284 -54.75 11.10 -51.45
N CYS A 285 -53.45 11.18 -51.15
CA CYS A 285 -52.64 12.38 -50.89
C CYS A 285 -51.52 12.11 -49.88
N GLY A 286 -50.33 12.65 -50.16
CA GLY A 286 -49.33 12.95 -49.13
C GLY A 286 -47.98 12.26 -49.32
N VAL A 287 -47.16 12.83 -50.18
CA VAL A 287 -45.71 12.58 -50.30
C VAL A 287 -45.02 13.03 -49.00
N GLN A 288 -44.11 12.23 -48.45
CA GLN A 288 -42.70 12.61 -48.17
C GLN A 288 -41.95 11.50 -47.42
N GLY A 289 -40.72 11.26 -47.85
CA GLY A 289 -39.87 10.17 -47.40
C GLY A 289 -39.49 10.27 -45.92
N ALA A 290 -39.56 9.12 -45.24
CA ALA A 290 -39.00 8.94 -43.92
C ALA A 290 -37.95 7.82 -44.01
N LEU A 291 -36.68 8.23 -43.85
CA LEU A 291 -35.63 7.35 -43.37
C LEU A 291 -36.12 6.77 -42.03
N ASP A 292 -36.26 5.45 -41.93
CA ASP A 292 -36.74 4.78 -40.73
C ASP A 292 -35.67 4.84 -39.61
N PRO A 293 -35.90 5.55 -38.49
CA PRO A 293 -34.90 5.86 -37.47
C PRO A 293 -34.88 4.82 -36.32
N LEU A 294 -35.10 3.54 -36.62
CA LEU A 294 -35.20 2.48 -35.62
C LEU A 294 -33.87 1.73 -35.34
N HIS A 295 -32.75 2.44 -35.33
CA HIS A 295 -31.48 1.94 -34.79
C HIS A 295 -30.88 2.80 -33.68
N LEU A 296 -31.50 3.92 -33.32
CA LEU A 296 -31.07 4.74 -32.17
C LEU A 296 -31.60 4.23 -30.82
N PRO A 297 -32.84 3.72 -30.68
CA PRO A 297 -33.33 3.21 -29.40
C PRO A 297 -32.58 1.95 -28.94
N SER A 298 -32.20 1.08 -29.87
CA SER A 298 -31.40 -0.12 -29.59
C SER A 298 -29.97 0.22 -29.16
N LEU A 299 -29.37 1.27 -29.74
CA LEU A 299 -28.04 1.74 -29.36
C LEU A 299 -28.08 2.46 -28.00
N PHE A 300 -29.17 3.19 -27.71
CA PHE A 300 -29.42 3.79 -26.41
C PHE A 300 -29.65 2.73 -25.31
N MET A 301 -30.47 1.71 -25.58
CA MET A 301 -30.66 0.57 -24.66
C MET A 301 -29.39 -0.25 -24.46
N PHE A 302 -28.56 -0.41 -25.50
CA PHE A 302 -27.26 -1.08 -25.39
C PHE A 302 -26.27 -0.26 -24.55
N SER A 303 -26.27 1.07 -24.67
CA SER A 303 -25.46 1.95 -23.81
C SER A 303 -25.91 1.94 -22.35
N LEU A 304 -27.22 1.80 -22.07
CA LEU A 304 -27.75 1.69 -20.71
C LEU A 304 -27.49 0.31 -20.06
N SER A 305 -27.29 -0.76 -20.85
CA SER A 305 -26.99 -2.09 -20.31
C SER A 305 -25.56 -2.21 -19.74
N LEU A 306 -24.63 -1.39 -20.22
CA LEU A 306 -23.26 -1.28 -19.70
C LEU A 306 -23.18 -0.43 -18.41
N VAL A 307 -24.17 0.43 -18.17
CA VAL A 307 -24.23 1.28 -16.96
C VAL A 307 -24.60 0.48 -15.71
N GLY A 308 -25.41 -0.58 -15.83
CA GLY A 308 -25.83 -1.41 -14.68
C GLY A 308 -24.67 -2.14 -13.97
N PRO A 309 -23.79 -2.86 -14.69
CA PRO A 309 -22.61 -3.51 -14.10
C PRO A 309 -21.57 -2.52 -13.59
N LEU A 310 -21.42 -1.36 -14.25
CA LEU A 310 -20.48 -0.31 -13.84
C LEU A 310 -20.95 0.40 -12.56
N HIS A 311 -22.24 0.69 -12.44
CA HIS A 311 -22.84 1.29 -11.25
C HIS A 311 -22.71 0.38 -10.01
N ARG A 312 -22.78 -0.95 -10.17
CA ARG A 312 -22.56 -1.90 -9.06
C ARG A 312 -21.10 -1.94 -8.59
N ARG A 313 -20.13 -1.75 -9.49
CA ARG A 313 -18.69 -1.64 -9.13
C ARG A 313 -18.37 -0.32 -8.44
N VAL A 314 -19.00 0.79 -8.86
CA VAL A 314 -18.79 2.12 -8.26
C VAL A 314 -19.55 2.29 -6.93
N ALA A 315 -20.76 1.74 -6.81
CA ALA A 315 -21.54 1.78 -5.56
C ALA A 315 -20.90 0.92 -4.45
N GLY A 316 -20.28 -0.22 -4.80
CA GLY A 316 -19.50 -1.01 -3.84
C GLY A 316 -18.25 -0.29 -3.34
N TRP A 317 -17.66 0.59 -4.15
CA TRP A 317 -16.49 1.40 -3.79
C TRP A 317 -16.85 2.65 -2.98
N MET A 318 -18.05 3.21 -3.18
CA MET A 318 -18.57 4.33 -2.38
C MET A 318 -19.17 3.91 -1.03
N ALA A 319 -19.65 2.67 -0.88
CA ALA A 319 -20.25 2.18 0.37
C ALA A 319 -19.24 1.95 1.51
N SER A 320 -17.92 2.00 1.24
CA SER A 320 -16.86 1.87 2.25
C SER A 320 -16.31 3.20 2.79
N ILE A 321 -16.95 4.34 2.48
CA ILE A 321 -16.58 5.65 3.01
C ILE A 321 -17.68 6.12 3.97
N PRO A 322 -17.45 6.14 5.30
CA PRO A 322 -18.37 6.83 6.20
C PRO A 322 -18.30 8.34 5.95
N ALA A 323 -19.49 8.90 5.74
CA ALA A 323 -19.84 10.25 5.30
C ALA A 323 -18.96 11.42 5.81
N GLY A 324 -18.48 12.21 4.85
CA GLY A 324 -18.07 13.61 5.02
C GLY A 324 -18.57 14.43 3.84
N LEU A 325 -19.76 14.99 3.99
CA LEU A 325 -20.53 15.76 3.02
C LEU A 325 -19.81 17.07 2.61
N ALA A 326 -19.16 17.11 1.44
CA ALA A 326 -18.95 18.34 0.66
C ALA A 326 -18.32 17.99 -0.70
N MET A 327 -19.09 18.18 -1.79
CA MET A 327 -18.66 18.47 -3.18
C MET A 327 -19.71 17.99 -4.22
N LEU A 328 -21.01 18.10 -3.88
CA LEU A 328 -22.09 18.06 -4.87
C LEU A 328 -22.40 19.48 -5.41
N GLY A 329 -21.36 20.29 -5.68
CA GLY A 329 -21.51 21.69 -6.11
C GLY A 329 -20.71 22.10 -7.34
N GLY A 330 -19.84 21.24 -7.88
CA GLY A 330 -18.84 21.67 -8.87
C GLY A 330 -19.06 21.19 -10.31
N PHE A 331 -20.05 20.33 -10.60
CA PHE A 331 -20.13 19.67 -11.91
C PHE A 331 -21.23 20.22 -12.84
N CYS A 332 -22.09 21.13 -12.36
CA CYS A 332 -23.16 21.73 -13.18
C CYS A 332 -22.83 23.12 -13.77
N MET A 333 -21.69 23.75 -13.45
CA MET A 333 -21.29 25.03 -14.07
C MET A 333 -20.39 24.89 -15.31
N GLY A 334 -19.90 23.68 -15.62
CA GLY A 334 -18.90 23.47 -16.69
C GLY A 334 -19.46 23.23 -18.10
N LEU A 335 -20.78 23.09 -18.27
CA LEU A 335 -21.42 22.82 -19.57
C LEU A 335 -22.22 24.01 -20.13
N GLY A 336 -22.22 25.16 -19.46
CA GLY A 336 -23.00 26.34 -19.86
C GLY A 336 -22.25 27.42 -20.68
N ILE A 337 -20.91 27.37 -20.75
CA ILE A 337 -20.12 28.45 -21.39
C ILE A 337 -19.72 28.11 -22.84
N GLY A 338 -19.93 26.88 -23.30
CA GLY A 338 -19.52 26.43 -24.65
C GLY A 338 -20.50 26.74 -25.80
N LEU A 339 -21.68 27.31 -25.52
CA LEU A 339 -22.74 27.53 -26.53
C LEU A 339 -23.03 29.01 -26.86
N LEU A 340 -22.21 29.95 -26.37
CA LEU A 340 -22.32 31.39 -26.69
C LEU A 340 -21.08 31.95 -27.40
N ALA A 341 -20.41 31.12 -28.19
CA ALA A 341 -19.31 31.55 -29.08
C ALA A 341 -19.48 30.97 -30.50
N ARG A 342 -20.67 31.13 -31.08
CA ARG A 342 -20.87 31.03 -32.55
C ARG A 342 -22.24 31.57 -32.99
N THR A 343 -22.36 32.89 -33.03
CA THR A 343 -23.21 33.64 -33.98
C THR A 343 -22.69 35.07 -34.05
#